data_AF-A0A8H4VJ81-F1
#
_entry.id   AF-A0A8H4VJ81-F1
#
_cell.length_a   1.000
_cell.length_b   1.000
_cell.length_c   1.000
_cell.angle_alpha   90.00
_cell.angle_beta   90.00
_cell.angle_gamma   90.00
#
_symmetry.space_group_name_H-M   'P 1'
#
loop_
_entity.id
_entity.type
_entity.pdbx_description
1 polymer ?
#
loop_
_entity_poly.entity_id
_entity_poly.type
_entity_poly.pdbx_seq_one_letter_code
_entity_poly.pdbx_strand_id
1 'polypeptide(L)'
;MQFKLSSLIAFASFTSSALAVNYRGYANTVSCSGDAFGCSDGGAVCCSLPTGFGFSAQFDNLPAGTQGQGYTGGGCTDFLFSVFGSGTKCWNGGGARATHLNWFHSPQRRSIAIAERANEDAGAECAEPTFFEYQNTDGTVRTIKVPADKGAAQKIADLHLAKNYTALAAYEEY
;
A
#
# COMPACT_ATOMS: atom_id res chain seq x y z
N MET A 1 34.49 55.50 -9.56
CA MET A 1 34.60 54.09 -9.13
C MET A 1 33.18 53.55 -8.92
N GLN A 2 32.69 52.69 -9.80
CA GLN A 2 31.34 52.09 -9.70
C GLN A 2 31.47 50.70 -9.07
N PHE A 3 30.88 50.52 -7.89
CA PHE A 3 30.75 49.21 -7.24
C PHE A 3 29.56 48.47 -7.86
N LYS A 4 29.83 47.36 -8.55
CA LYS A 4 28.80 46.42 -9.01
C LYS A 4 28.42 45.50 -7.84
N LEU A 5 27.21 45.65 -7.33
CA LEU A 5 26.60 44.66 -6.44
C LEU A 5 26.05 43.51 -7.29
N SER A 6 26.67 42.34 -7.17
CA SER A 6 26.18 41.10 -7.76
C SER A 6 25.13 40.48 -6.83
N SER A 7 23.85 40.58 -7.19
CA SER A 7 22.77 39.85 -6.54
C SER A 7 22.86 38.36 -6.88
N LEU A 8 23.19 37.53 -5.88
CA LEU A 8 23.06 36.08 -5.94
C LEU A 8 21.60 35.71 -5.62
N ILE A 9 20.84 35.33 -6.66
CA ILE A 9 19.53 34.71 -6.50
C ILE A 9 19.76 33.24 -6.16
N ALA A 10 19.53 32.87 -4.89
CA ALA A 10 19.53 31.47 -4.46
C ALA A 10 18.24 30.80 -4.95
N PHE A 11 18.35 29.95 -5.97
CA PHE A 11 17.27 29.04 -6.36
C PHE A 11 17.17 27.92 -5.31
N ALA A 12 16.17 28.00 -4.44
CA ALA A 12 15.80 26.88 -3.58
C ALA A 12 15.15 25.79 -4.47
N SER A 13 15.92 24.76 -4.78
CA SER A 13 15.40 23.56 -5.45
C SER A 13 14.44 22.84 -4.49
N PHE A 14 13.14 22.97 -4.72
CA PHE A 14 12.15 22.11 -4.07
C PHE A 14 12.32 20.69 -4.61
N THR A 15 13.04 19.85 -3.88
CA THR A 15 13.01 18.41 -4.10
C THR A 15 11.62 17.92 -3.74
N SER A 16 10.77 17.69 -4.75
CA SER A 16 9.50 17.00 -4.57
C SER A 16 9.80 15.55 -4.22
N SER A 17 9.88 15.24 -2.92
CA SER A 17 9.86 13.87 -2.44
C SER A 17 8.53 13.28 -2.89
N ALA A 18 8.55 12.26 -3.74
CA ALA A 18 7.35 11.51 -4.08
C ALA A 18 6.74 11.00 -2.76
N LEU A 19 5.50 11.41 -2.46
CA LEU A 19 4.81 11.01 -1.24
C LEU A 19 4.46 9.54 -1.37
N ALA A 20 5.17 8.69 -0.62
CA ALA A 20 4.80 7.29 -0.49
C ALA A 20 3.49 7.18 0.30
N VAL A 21 2.54 6.40 -0.21
CA VAL A 21 1.29 6.10 0.48
C VAL A 21 1.40 4.70 1.07
N ASN A 22 1.09 4.59 2.36
CA ASN A 22 0.90 3.29 2.98
C ASN A 22 -0.54 2.84 2.75
N TYR A 23 -0.71 1.61 2.30
CA TYR A 23 -2.02 1.00 2.17
C TYR A 23 -1.94 -0.48 2.52
N ARG A 24 -3.04 -1.00 3.06
CA ARG A 24 -3.02 -2.29 3.75
C ARG A 24 -4.37 -3.00 3.66
N GLY A 25 -4.31 -4.31 3.60
CA GLY A 25 -5.47 -5.20 3.66
C GLY A 25 -5.50 -5.93 5.00
N TYR A 26 -6.62 -5.84 5.71
CA TYR A 26 -6.81 -6.45 7.02
C TYR A 26 -7.48 -7.82 6.91
N ALA A 27 -7.29 -8.65 7.92
CA ALA A 27 -8.08 -9.87 8.11
C ALA A 27 -9.52 -9.60 8.57
N ASN A 28 -9.79 -8.41 9.11
CA ASN A 28 -11.09 -8.02 9.64
C ASN A 28 -12.08 -7.69 8.50
N THR A 29 -13.32 -8.21 8.59
CA THR A 29 -14.35 -8.07 7.55
C THR A 29 -15.22 -6.82 7.69
N VAL A 30 -15.15 -6.13 8.83
CA VAL A 30 -16.10 -5.07 9.23
C VAL A 30 -15.41 -3.71 9.39
N SER A 31 -14.13 -3.69 9.74
CA SER A 31 -13.37 -2.46 9.98
C SER A 31 -11.91 -2.59 9.55
N CYS A 32 -11.26 -1.46 9.26
CA CYS A 32 -9.82 -1.37 9.03
C CYS A 32 -9.05 -1.34 10.36
N SER A 33 -8.96 -2.50 11.01
CA SER A 33 -8.34 -2.64 12.32
C SER A 33 -7.85 -4.07 12.55
N GLY A 34 -6.81 -4.22 13.36
CA GLY A 34 -6.19 -5.51 13.67
C GLY A 34 -5.10 -5.85 12.66
N ASP A 35 -4.83 -7.14 12.52
CA ASP A 35 -3.69 -7.61 11.73
C ASP A 35 -3.85 -7.27 10.24
N ALA A 36 -2.78 -6.79 9.61
CA ALA A 36 -2.80 -6.29 8.24
C ALA A 36 -1.47 -6.48 7.52
N PHE A 37 -1.54 -6.84 6.25
CA PHE A 37 -0.41 -6.73 5.32
C PHE A 37 -0.55 -5.47 4.50
N GLY A 38 0.56 -4.77 4.23
CA GLY A 38 0.52 -3.56 3.44
C GLY A 38 1.75 -3.29 2.61
N CYS A 39 1.60 -2.35 1.69
CA CYS A 39 2.61 -1.83 0.80
C CYS A 39 2.81 -0.34 1.06
N SER A 40 4.00 0.15 0.69
CA SER A 40 4.36 1.56 0.70
C SER A 40 5.08 1.91 -0.59
N ASP A 41 4.44 2.72 -1.44
CA ASP A 41 4.99 3.09 -2.75
C ASP A 41 4.49 4.46 -3.22
N GLY A 42 5.05 4.93 -4.34
CA GLY A 42 4.73 6.20 -4.98
C GLY A 42 3.53 6.18 -5.94
N GLY A 43 2.78 5.08 -6.00
CA GLY A 43 1.58 4.90 -6.81
C GLY A 43 1.77 4.06 -8.06
N ALA A 44 0.65 3.60 -8.61
CA ALA A 44 0.52 2.73 -9.78
C ALA A 44 1.25 1.38 -9.66
N VAL A 45 1.55 0.92 -8.45
CA VAL A 45 2.12 -0.41 -8.18
C VAL A 45 1.00 -1.32 -7.66
N CYS A 46 0.92 -2.52 -8.22
CA CYS A 46 0.00 -3.55 -7.71
C CYS A 46 0.65 -4.30 -6.54
N CYS A 47 -0.06 -4.42 -5.42
CA CYS A 47 0.37 -5.13 -4.22
C CYS A 47 -0.51 -6.36 -4.00
N SER A 48 0.09 -7.56 -3.93
CA SER A 48 -0.63 -8.79 -3.62
C SER A 48 -0.77 -9.01 -2.12
N LEU A 49 -1.93 -9.52 -1.68
CA LEU A 49 -2.17 -9.83 -0.27
C LEU A 49 -2.19 -11.35 -0.04
N PRO A 50 -1.59 -11.83 1.07
CA PRO A 50 -1.64 -13.25 1.40
C PRO A 50 -3.05 -13.72 1.72
N THR A 51 -3.24 -15.04 1.72
CA THR A 51 -4.53 -15.66 2.05
C THR A 51 -4.96 -15.30 3.46
N GLY A 52 -6.24 -14.96 3.64
CA GLY A 52 -6.81 -14.54 4.93
C GLY A 52 -6.79 -13.02 5.17
N PHE A 53 -6.22 -12.22 4.26
CA PHE A 53 -6.17 -10.76 4.35
C PHE A 53 -6.87 -10.08 3.17
N GLY A 54 -7.23 -8.80 3.35
CA GLY A 54 -7.91 -7.97 2.34
C GLY A 54 -9.43 -7.94 2.44
N PHE A 55 -10.01 -8.33 3.58
CA PHE A 55 -11.45 -8.25 3.82
C PHE A 55 -11.93 -6.82 4.16
N SER A 56 -11.02 -5.99 4.63
CA SER A 56 -11.12 -4.54 4.61
C SER A 56 -9.78 -3.97 4.17
N ALA A 57 -9.78 -2.75 3.67
CA ALA A 57 -8.57 -2.12 3.14
C ALA A 57 -8.50 -0.66 3.52
N GLN A 58 -7.33 -0.23 4.00
CA GLN A 58 -7.07 1.17 4.33
C GLN A 58 -5.99 1.75 3.44
N PHE A 59 -6.21 2.99 3.01
CA PHE A 59 -5.23 3.81 2.32
C PHE A 59 -4.98 5.04 3.19
N ASP A 60 -3.76 5.23 3.64
CA ASP A 60 -3.43 6.30 4.59
C ASP A 60 -3.08 7.59 3.88
N ASN A 61 -3.70 8.68 4.32
CA ASN A 61 -3.36 10.02 3.87
C ASN A 61 -3.31 10.15 2.33
N LEU A 62 -4.29 9.55 1.63
CA LEU A 62 -4.34 9.64 0.17
C LEU A 62 -4.22 11.10 -0.27
N PRO A 63 -3.33 11.42 -1.23
CA PRO A 63 -3.22 12.78 -1.75
C PRO A 63 -4.51 13.23 -2.45
N ALA A 64 -4.73 14.55 -2.55
CA ALA A 64 -5.86 15.08 -3.30
C ALA A 64 -5.77 14.69 -4.78
N GLY A 65 -6.90 14.30 -5.37
CA GLY A 65 -6.94 13.84 -6.76
C GLY A 65 -6.35 12.44 -6.96
N THR A 66 -6.34 11.60 -5.92
CA THR A 66 -5.95 10.19 -6.01
C THR A 66 -7.12 9.28 -5.67
N GLN A 67 -6.96 8.00 -5.98
CA GLN A 67 -7.86 6.92 -5.60
C GLN A 67 -7.07 5.69 -5.17
N GLY A 68 -7.58 4.98 -4.18
CA GLY A 68 -7.16 3.61 -3.85
C GLY A 68 -8.14 2.62 -4.47
N GLN A 69 -7.64 1.50 -4.99
CA GLN A 69 -8.47 0.44 -5.55
C GLN A 69 -8.10 -0.91 -4.97
N GLY A 70 -9.07 -1.82 -4.98
CA GLY A 70 -8.83 -3.22 -4.71
C GLY A 70 -9.44 -4.11 -5.77
N TYR A 71 -8.84 -5.28 -5.92
CA TYR A 71 -9.11 -6.23 -6.98
C TYR A 71 -9.17 -7.64 -6.42
N THR A 72 -9.76 -8.53 -7.19
CA THR A 72 -9.78 -9.97 -6.94
C THR A 72 -8.91 -10.71 -7.96
N GLY A 73 -8.87 -12.04 -7.90
CA GLY A 73 -8.15 -12.83 -8.89
C GLY A 73 -6.63 -12.79 -8.70
N GLY A 74 -5.91 -12.80 -9.83
CA GLY A 74 -4.45 -12.98 -9.91
C GLY A 74 -3.63 -11.70 -10.11
N GLY A 75 -4.25 -10.52 -10.05
CA GLY A 75 -3.56 -9.24 -10.15
C GLY A 75 -4.50 -8.04 -9.99
N CYS A 76 -4.02 -6.84 -10.32
CA CYS A 76 -4.82 -5.61 -10.31
C CYS A 76 -5.70 -5.44 -11.57
N THR A 77 -6.42 -6.49 -11.97
CA THR A 77 -7.24 -6.54 -13.19
C THR A 77 -8.73 -6.70 -12.89
N ASP A 78 -9.08 -7.58 -11.95
CA ASP A 78 -10.48 -7.89 -11.64
C ASP A 78 -11.01 -6.94 -10.56
N PHE A 79 -11.43 -5.75 -11.00
CA PHE A 79 -11.87 -4.66 -10.12
C PHE A 79 -12.95 -5.08 -9.11
N LEU A 80 -12.73 -4.75 -7.84
CA LEU A 80 -13.68 -4.98 -6.75
C LEU A 80 -14.23 -3.67 -6.18
N PHE A 81 -13.35 -2.73 -5.84
CA PHE A 81 -13.76 -1.47 -5.23
C PHE A 81 -12.78 -0.33 -5.51
N SER A 82 -13.26 0.89 -5.25
CA SER A 82 -12.45 2.11 -5.23
C SER A 82 -12.86 3.04 -4.09
N VAL A 83 -11.87 3.72 -3.50
CA VAL A 83 -12.08 4.83 -2.57
C VAL A 83 -11.46 6.10 -3.14
N PHE A 84 -12.19 7.22 -3.08
CA PHE A 84 -11.80 8.47 -3.72
C PHE A 84 -11.54 9.58 -2.70
N GLY A 85 -10.68 10.52 -3.10
CA GLY A 85 -10.45 11.76 -2.39
C GLY A 85 -9.38 11.65 -1.30
N SER A 86 -9.02 12.79 -0.75
CA SER A 86 -7.88 12.89 0.16
C SER A 86 -8.16 12.36 1.56
N GLY A 87 -7.07 12.07 2.29
CA GLY A 87 -7.06 11.61 3.67
C GLY A 87 -7.10 10.10 3.80
N THR A 88 -7.18 9.61 5.03
CA THR A 88 -7.28 8.16 5.28
C THR A 88 -8.65 7.63 4.86
N LYS A 89 -8.65 6.58 4.04
CA LYS A 89 -9.85 5.91 3.55
C LYS A 89 -9.84 4.46 4.00
N CYS A 90 -10.98 4.01 4.51
CA CYS A 90 -11.23 2.62 4.82
C CYS A 90 -12.36 2.10 3.93
N TRP A 91 -12.12 0.98 3.27
CA TRP A 91 -13.14 0.19 2.61
C TRP A 91 -13.43 -1.05 3.45
N ASN A 92 -14.70 -1.32 3.71
CA ASN A 92 -15.15 -2.51 4.43
C ASN A 92 -15.81 -3.46 3.43
N GLY A 93 -15.25 -4.66 3.25
CA GLY A 93 -15.71 -5.60 2.23
C GLY A 93 -16.97 -6.37 2.57
N GLY A 94 -17.38 -6.39 3.84
CA GLY A 94 -18.60 -7.09 4.26
C GLY A 94 -18.60 -8.58 3.91
N GLY A 95 -17.42 -9.20 3.88
CA GLY A 95 -17.20 -10.59 3.46
C GLY A 95 -16.60 -10.75 2.05
N ALA A 96 -16.65 -9.71 1.21
CA ALA A 96 -15.82 -9.68 0.00
C ALA A 96 -14.35 -9.47 0.38
N ARG A 97 -13.44 -10.08 -0.40
CA ARG A 97 -12.00 -10.02 -0.16
C ARG A 97 -11.30 -9.45 -1.39
N ALA A 98 -10.56 -8.37 -1.23
CA ALA A 98 -9.57 -7.94 -2.21
C ALA A 98 -8.30 -8.80 -2.06
N THR A 99 -7.86 -9.41 -3.15
CA THR A 99 -6.57 -10.14 -3.20
C THR A 99 -5.42 -9.23 -3.60
N HIS A 100 -5.72 -8.08 -4.21
CA HIS A 100 -4.73 -7.09 -4.60
C HIS A 100 -5.22 -5.68 -4.30
N LEU A 101 -4.28 -4.77 -4.03
CA LEU A 101 -4.53 -3.35 -3.81
C LEU A 101 -3.56 -2.52 -4.66
N ASN A 102 -3.99 -1.32 -5.06
CA ASN A 102 -3.10 -0.28 -5.56
C ASN A 102 -3.67 1.11 -5.24
N TRP A 103 -2.90 2.15 -5.50
CA TRP A 103 -3.40 3.51 -5.54
C TRP A 103 -2.77 4.27 -6.69
N PHE A 104 -3.43 5.30 -7.19
CA PHE A 104 -2.88 6.15 -8.25
C PHE A 104 -3.54 7.52 -8.28
N HIS A 105 -2.90 8.45 -8.99
CA HIS A 105 -3.47 9.76 -9.29
C HIS A 105 -4.64 9.59 -10.27
N SER A 106 -5.83 10.02 -9.85
CA SER A 106 -7.02 10.03 -10.70
C SER A 106 -6.76 10.93 -11.90
N PRO A 107 -6.98 10.45 -13.14
CA PRO A 107 -6.73 11.26 -14.32
C PRO A 107 -7.65 12.49 -14.33
N GLN A 108 -7.04 13.69 -14.27
CA GLN A 108 -7.75 14.94 -14.53
C GLN A 108 -8.08 15.01 -16.03
N ARG A 109 -9.27 14.53 -16.43
CA ARG A 109 -9.87 14.66 -17.78
C ARG A 109 -8.88 14.81 -18.96
N ARG A 110 -7.89 13.92 -19.14
CA ARG A 110 -7.18 13.77 -20.44
C ARG A 110 -6.23 12.58 -20.61
N SER A 111 -6.23 11.57 -19.74
CA SER A 111 -5.34 10.42 -19.91
C SER A 111 -5.98 9.09 -19.50
N ILE A 112 -6.91 8.63 -20.33
CA ILE A 112 -7.36 7.21 -20.32
C ILE A 112 -6.14 6.28 -20.53
N ALA A 113 -5.14 6.74 -21.29
CA ALA A 113 -3.92 6.00 -21.62
C ALA A 113 -2.94 5.70 -20.44
N ILE A 114 -3.05 6.37 -19.29
CA ILE A 114 -2.17 6.07 -18.12
C ILE A 114 -2.80 4.99 -17.23
N ALA A 115 -4.13 4.99 -17.09
CA ALA A 115 -4.85 3.92 -16.41
C ALA A 115 -4.76 2.61 -17.21
N GLU A 116 -4.71 2.68 -18.54
CA GLU A 116 -4.47 1.52 -19.41
C GLU A 116 -3.07 0.93 -19.21
N ARG A 117 -2.01 1.73 -19.02
CA ARG A 117 -0.66 1.19 -18.76
C ARG A 117 -0.51 0.43 -17.44
N ALA A 118 -1.24 0.84 -16.40
CA ALA A 118 -1.31 0.09 -15.14
C ALA A 118 -2.08 -1.25 -15.30
N ASN A 119 -2.91 -1.39 -16.36
CA ASN A 119 -3.62 -2.62 -16.71
C ASN A 119 -2.91 -3.44 -17.80
N GLU A 120 -2.04 -2.84 -18.64
CA GLU A 120 -1.28 -3.52 -19.69
C GLU A 120 -0.11 -4.35 -19.13
N ASP A 121 0.37 -4.04 -17.93
CA ASP A 121 1.26 -4.89 -17.13
C ASP A 121 0.50 -6.05 -16.42
N ALA A 122 -0.62 -6.52 -16.98
CA ALA A 122 -1.37 -7.70 -16.53
C ALA A 122 -0.57 -9.03 -16.58
N GLY A 123 0.70 -8.98 -17.03
CA GLY A 123 1.68 -10.08 -16.93
C GLY A 123 2.84 -9.81 -15.96
N ALA A 124 2.91 -8.63 -15.34
CA ALA A 124 3.91 -8.33 -14.32
C ALA A 124 3.47 -8.93 -12.98
N GLU A 125 4.36 -9.67 -12.33
CA GLU A 125 4.11 -10.16 -10.98
C GLU A 125 3.85 -8.96 -10.05
N CYS A 126 2.73 -9.00 -9.31
CA CYS A 126 2.43 -7.98 -8.32
C CYS A 126 3.53 -7.92 -7.26
N ALA A 127 3.77 -6.75 -6.70
CA ALA A 127 4.71 -6.59 -5.60
C ALA A 127 4.18 -7.34 -4.37
N GLU A 128 5.09 -7.98 -3.64
CA GLU A 128 4.82 -8.50 -2.31
C GLU A 128 4.59 -7.32 -1.33
N PRO A 129 3.79 -7.52 -0.26
CA PRO A 129 3.70 -6.58 0.85
C PRO A 129 5.08 -6.17 1.36
N THR A 130 5.23 -4.93 1.82
CA THR A 130 6.46 -4.43 2.42
C THR A 130 6.45 -4.53 3.94
N PHE A 131 5.26 -4.60 4.55
CA PHE A 131 5.11 -4.73 5.99
C PHE A 131 3.93 -5.61 6.42
N PHE A 132 4.04 -6.12 7.64
CA PHE A 132 2.98 -6.81 8.36
C PHE A 132 2.81 -6.18 9.74
N GLU A 133 1.59 -5.75 10.04
CA GLU A 133 1.16 -5.21 11.33
C GLU A 133 0.35 -6.28 12.05
N TYR A 134 0.67 -6.56 13.32
CA TYR A 134 -0.05 -7.55 14.12
C TYR A 134 -0.08 -7.20 15.60
N GLN A 135 -1.09 -7.73 16.31
CA GLN A 135 -1.12 -7.68 17.76
C GLN A 135 -0.34 -8.85 18.38
N ASN A 136 0.65 -8.53 19.20
CA ASN A 136 1.45 -9.51 19.92
C ASN A 136 0.70 -10.03 21.18
N THR A 137 1.23 -11.06 21.84
CA THR A 137 0.58 -11.71 23.00
C THR A 137 0.35 -10.79 24.20
N ASP A 138 1.14 -9.72 24.30
CA ASP A 138 1.02 -8.70 25.34
C ASP A 138 0.02 -7.59 24.99
N GLY A 139 -0.64 -7.69 23.83
CA GLY A 139 -1.59 -6.71 23.33
C GLY A 139 -0.95 -5.52 22.61
N THR A 140 0.39 -5.46 22.49
CA THR A 140 1.07 -4.41 21.74
C THR A 140 0.99 -4.65 20.24
N VAL A 141 0.82 -3.58 19.46
CA VAL A 141 0.90 -3.66 18.00
C VAL A 141 2.36 -3.62 17.58
N ARG A 142 2.78 -4.58 16.75
CA ARG A 142 4.11 -4.62 16.15
C ARG A 142 4.00 -4.54 14.64
N THR A 143 4.99 -3.91 14.02
CA THR A 143 5.12 -3.85 12.57
C THR A 143 6.49 -4.39 12.17
N ILE A 144 6.50 -5.41 11.32
CA ILE A 144 7.72 -6.04 10.81
C ILE A 144 7.85 -5.86 9.30
N LYS A 145 9.08 -5.84 8.81
CA LYS A 145 9.37 -5.87 7.37
C LYS A 145 9.00 -7.23 6.81
N VAL A 146 8.35 -7.20 5.65
CA VAL A 146 8.14 -8.38 4.82
C VAL A 146 9.28 -8.44 3.80
N PRO A 147 10.08 -9.52 3.78
CA PRO A 147 11.11 -9.68 2.76
C PRO A 147 10.51 -9.65 1.35
N ALA A 148 11.26 -9.12 0.38
CA ALA A 148 10.82 -9.06 -1.02
C ALA A 148 10.83 -10.43 -1.73
N ASP A 149 11.18 -11.50 -1.03
CA ASP A 149 11.17 -12.86 -1.56
C ASP A 149 9.72 -13.32 -1.83
N LYS A 150 9.51 -13.93 -3.00
CA LYS A 150 8.19 -14.48 -3.38
C LYS A 150 7.66 -15.44 -2.30
N GLY A 151 6.44 -15.19 -1.84
CA GLY A 151 5.78 -15.99 -0.81
C GLY A 151 6.20 -15.69 0.64
N ALA A 152 7.08 -14.73 0.88
CA ALA A 152 7.45 -14.31 2.23
C ALA A 152 6.24 -13.83 3.04
N ALA A 153 5.32 -13.08 2.42
CA ALA A 153 4.10 -12.62 3.07
C ALA A 153 3.21 -13.80 3.51
N GLN A 154 3.05 -14.82 2.67
CA GLN A 154 2.28 -16.01 3.05
C GLN A 154 2.96 -16.77 4.18
N LYS A 155 4.29 -16.91 4.17
CA LYS A 155 5.03 -17.53 5.28
C LYS A 155 4.84 -16.77 6.60
N ILE A 156 4.84 -15.44 6.57
CA ILE A 156 4.57 -14.61 7.75
C ILE A 156 3.12 -14.82 8.22
N ALA A 157 2.16 -14.85 7.31
CA ALA A 157 0.76 -15.12 7.62
C ALA A 157 0.58 -16.50 8.29
N ASP A 158 1.27 -17.53 7.79
CA ASP A 158 1.24 -18.89 8.35
C ASP A 158 1.85 -18.95 9.76
N LEU A 159 2.97 -18.24 10.00
CA LEU A 159 3.57 -18.11 11.33
C LEU A 159 2.63 -17.41 12.32
N HIS A 160 1.95 -16.36 11.88
CA HIS A 160 0.96 -15.64 12.69
C HIS A 160 -0.24 -16.53 13.02
N LEU A 161 -0.78 -17.26 12.04
CA LEU A 161 -1.87 -18.22 12.25
C LEU A 161 -1.48 -19.33 13.25
N ALA A 162 -0.22 -19.79 13.16
CA ALA A 162 0.35 -20.75 14.10
C ALA A 162 0.71 -20.15 15.47
N LYS A 163 0.50 -18.84 15.68
CA LYS A 163 0.86 -18.08 16.88
C LYS A 163 2.35 -18.20 17.24
N ASN A 164 3.22 -18.36 16.24
CA ASN A 164 4.65 -18.46 16.43
C ASN A 164 5.30 -17.07 16.48
N TYR A 165 4.95 -16.31 17.53
CA TYR A 165 5.42 -14.94 17.72
C TYR A 165 6.93 -14.84 17.93
N THR A 166 7.58 -15.90 18.42
CA THR A 166 9.04 -15.98 18.50
C THR A 166 9.69 -15.93 17.12
N ALA A 167 9.14 -16.65 16.14
CA ALA A 167 9.63 -16.57 14.76
C ALA A 167 9.31 -15.22 14.10
N LEU A 168 8.14 -14.65 14.38
CA LEU A 168 7.77 -13.31 13.89
C LEU A 168 8.70 -12.21 14.45
N ALA A 169 9.09 -12.33 15.73
CA ALA A 169 9.99 -11.38 16.38
C ALA A 169 11.42 -11.40 15.83
N ALA A 170 11.79 -12.41 15.02
CA ALA A 170 13.09 -12.48 14.37
C ALA A 170 13.17 -11.65 13.07
N TYR A 171 12.04 -11.16 12.55
CA TYR A 171 12.03 -10.24 11.42
C TYR A 171 12.41 -8.83 11.87
N GLU A 172 12.99 -8.05 10.95
CA GLU A 172 13.33 -6.64 11.19
C GLU A 172 12.05 -5.83 11.46
N GLU A 173 12.13 -4.84 12.36
CA GLU A 173 11.07 -3.86 12.52
C GLU A 173 10.99 -2.95 11.28
N TYR A 174 9.77 -2.59 10.87
CA TYR A 174 9.52 -1.79 9.66
C TYR A 174 9.76 -0.30 9.86
#